data_AF-A0AAJ2E8U2-F1
#
_entry.id   AF-A0AAJ2E8U2-F1
#
_cell.length_a   1.000
_cell.length_b   1.000
_cell.length_c   1.000
_cell.angle_alpha   90.00
_cell.angle_beta   90.00
_cell.angle_gamma   90.00
#
_symmetry.space_group_name_H-M   'P 1'
#
loop_
_entity.id
_entity.type
_entity.pdbx_description
1 polymer ?
#
loop_
_entity_poly.entity_id
_entity_poly.type
_entity_poly.pdbx_seq_one_letter_code
_entity_poly.pdbx_strand_id
1 'polypeptide(L)'
;MTSPVQVTSPLRQRMMDDMRMRRLAPTTQANYLRVVRAFTVFLGRSPDTATVEDLRRYQLHLVDHGVSPVSLNAAITGLKFFFGTTLAQEALMAKMRPIYLPRTLPV
;
A
#
# COMPACT_ATOMS: atom_id res chain seq x y z
N MET A 1 6.50 1.72 32.32
CA MET A 1 5.59 2.08 31.21
C MET A 1 5.54 0.88 30.28
N THR A 2 4.55 0.00 30.47
CA THR A 2 4.37 -1.19 29.63
C THR A 2 3.65 -0.76 28.35
N SER A 3 4.39 -0.61 27.26
CA SER A 3 3.81 -0.49 25.92
C SER A 3 2.95 -1.73 25.66
N PRO A 4 1.68 -1.60 25.23
CA PRO A 4 0.89 -2.77 24.87
C PRO A 4 1.59 -3.50 23.73
N VAL A 5 1.88 -4.78 23.94
CA VAL A 5 2.37 -5.69 22.89
C VAL A 5 1.28 -5.74 21.82
N GLN A 6 1.42 -4.93 20.77
CA GLN A 6 0.54 -5.01 19.63
C GLN A 6 0.72 -6.40 19.01
N VAL A 7 -0.31 -7.25 19.15
CA VAL A 7 -0.37 -8.53 18.48
C VAL A 7 -0.34 -8.24 16.98
N THR A 8 0.85 -8.35 16.40
CA THR A 8 1.11 -8.07 15.00
C THR A 8 0.71 -9.30 14.22
N SER A 9 -0.18 -9.16 13.24
CA SER A 9 -0.58 -10.32 12.43
C SER A 9 0.63 -10.91 11.68
N PRO A 10 0.66 -12.23 11.43
CA PRO A 10 1.77 -12.84 10.69
C PRO A 10 2.05 -12.16 9.34
N LEU A 11 0.98 -11.76 8.63
CA LEU A 11 1.08 -11.04 7.36
C LEU A 11 1.72 -9.65 7.52
N ARG A 12 1.39 -8.93 8.59
CA ARG A 12 1.99 -7.62 8.89
C ARG A 12 3.47 -7.78 9.27
N GLN A 13 3.80 -8.79 10.07
CA GLN A 13 5.18 -9.08 10.45
C GLN A 13 6.03 -9.41 9.22
N ARG A 14 5.52 -10.28 8.32
CA ARG A 14 6.19 -10.59 7.05
C ARG A 14 6.49 -9.33 6.25
N MET A 15 5.52 -8.44 6.08
CA MET A 15 5.73 -7.17 5.37
C MET A 15 6.81 -6.31 6.05
N MET A 16 6.85 -6.25 7.38
CA MET A 16 7.89 -5.53 8.12
C MET A 16 9.28 -6.12 7.88
N ASP A 17 9.38 -7.45 7.89
CA ASP A 17 10.64 -8.15 7.63
C ASP A 17 11.12 -7.93 6.19
N ASP A 18 10.22 -7.99 5.20
CA ASP A 18 10.54 -7.70 3.78
C ASP A 18 11.11 -6.29 3.60
N MET A 19 10.49 -5.29 4.26
CA MET A 19 10.97 -3.91 4.20
C MET A 19 12.32 -3.74 4.91
N ARG A 20 12.53 -4.46 6.02
CA ARG A 20 13.80 -4.46 6.76
C ARG A 20 14.93 -5.11 5.96
N MET A 21 14.66 -6.23 5.29
CA MET A 21 15.61 -6.89 4.37
C MET A 21 16.06 -5.95 3.25
N ARG A 22 15.14 -5.13 2.74
CA ARG A 22 15.42 -4.11 1.70
C ARG A 22 15.94 -2.77 2.23
N ARG A 23 16.17 -2.66 3.55
CA ARG A 23 16.67 -1.45 4.22
C ARG A 23 15.87 -0.19 3.90
N LEU A 24 14.54 -0.31 3.81
CA LEU A 24 13.68 0.86 3.58
C LEU A 24 13.74 1.81 4.78
N ALA A 25 13.74 3.12 4.53
CA ALA A 25 13.71 4.13 5.58
C ALA A 25 12.49 3.94 6.50
N PRO A 26 12.60 4.23 7.81
CA PRO A 26 11.48 4.06 8.76
C PRO A 26 10.20 4.79 8.34
N THR A 27 10.35 5.97 7.73
CA THR A 27 9.24 6.76 7.20
C THR A 27 8.52 6.05 6.05
N THR A 28 9.28 5.43 5.13
CA THR A 28 8.74 4.60 4.05
C THR A 28 8.02 3.38 4.60
N GLN A 29 8.59 2.71 5.60
CA GLN A 29 7.97 1.56 6.25
C GLN A 29 6.60 1.92 6.86
N ALA A 30 6.57 2.99 7.65
CA ALA A 30 5.34 3.49 8.26
C ALA A 30 4.29 3.86 7.19
N ASN A 31 4.72 4.50 6.10
CA ASN A 31 3.81 4.87 5.01
C ASN A 31 3.23 3.64 4.31
N TYR A 32 4.03 2.62 4.00
CA TYR A 32 3.54 1.40 3.36
C TYR A 32 2.56 0.64 4.25
N LEU A 33 2.85 0.53 5.56
CA LEU A 33 1.91 -0.08 6.51
C LEU A 33 0.60 0.70 6.60
N ARG A 34 0.65 2.04 6.54
CA ARG A 34 -0.55 2.88 6.52
C ARG A 34 -1.37 2.65 5.25
N VAL A 35 -0.72 2.54 4.09
CA VAL A 35 -1.37 2.26 2.81
C VAL A 35 -2.10 0.91 2.85
N VAL A 36 -1.43 -0.16 3.30
CA VAL A 36 -2.05 -1.49 3.38
C VAL A 36 -3.19 -1.49 4.39
N ARG A 37 -3.03 -0.82 5.55
CA ARG A 37 -4.11 -0.68 6.53
C ARG A 37 -5.34 0.02 5.94
N ALA A 38 -5.15 1.12 5.21
CA ALA A 38 -6.26 1.84 4.58
C ALA A 38 -6.98 0.95 3.55
N PHE A 39 -6.22 0.20 2.76
CA PHE A 39 -6.78 -0.76 1.81
C PHE A 39 -7.54 -1.89 2.52
N THR A 40 -7.02 -2.45 3.61
CA THR A 40 -7.73 -3.46 4.42
C THR A 40 -9.05 -2.92 4.98
N VAL A 41 -9.07 -1.67 5.45
CA VAL A 41 -10.30 -1.02 5.92
C VAL A 41 -11.32 -0.89 4.80
N PHE A 42 -10.90 -0.47 3.61
CA PHE A 42 -11.77 -0.42 2.43
C PHE A 42 -12.31 -1.81 2.04
N LEU A 43 -11.45 -2.84 2.08
CA LEU A 43 -11.81 -4.19 1.65
C LEU A 43 -12.74 -4.91 2.66
N GLY A 44 -12.67 -4.55 3.94
CA GLY A 44 -13.44 -5.18 5.02
C GLY A 44 -13.02 -6.62 5.35
N ARG A 45 -11.95 -7.11 4.73
CA ARG A 45 -11.36 -8.45 4.93
C ARG A 45 -9.85 -8.40 4.74
N SER A 46 -9.19 -9.52 5.02
CA SER A 46 -7.73 -9.63 4.92
C SER A 46 -7.23 -9.28 3.50
N PRO A 47 -6.18 -8.43 3.35
CA PRO A 47 -5.77 -7.89 2.05
C PRO A 47 -5.13 -8.92 1.11
N ASP A 48 -4.74 -10.09 1.61
CA ASP A 48 -4.28 -11.25 0.82
C ASP A 48 -5.41 -11.97 0.07
N THR A 49 -6.67 -11.67 0.38
CA THR A 49 -7.85 -12.15 -0.34
C THR A 49 -8.31 -11.20 -1.46
N ALA A 50 -7.54 -10.15 -1.73
CA ALA A 50 -7.88 -9.15 -2.73
C ALA A 50 -7.81 -9.72 -4.16
N THR A 51 -8.73 -9.26 -5.00
CA THR A 51 -8.73 -9.54 -6.43
C THR A 51 -8.20 -8.33 -7.22
N VAL A 52 -7.90 -8.55 -8.50
CA VAL A 52 -7.57 -7.47 -9.44
C VAL A 52 -8.66 -6.40 -9.47
N GLU A 53 -9.93 -6.80 -9.35
CA GLU A 53 -11.06 -5.87 -9.39
C GLU A 53 -11.20 -5.07 -8.09
N ASP A 54 -10.86 -5.65 -6.93
CA ASP A 54 -10.82 -4.91 -5.67
C ASP A 54 -9.79 -3.77 -5.72
N LEU A 55 -8.63 -4.00 -6.35
CA LEU A 55 -7.59 -2.97 -6.52
C LEU A 55 -8.04 -1.85 -7.47
N ARG A 56 -8.73 -2.19 -8.55
CA ARG A 56 -9.34 -1.20 -9.46
C ARG A 56 -10.39 -0.37 -8.72
N ARG A 57 -11.27 -1.02 -7.96
CA ARG A 57 -12.31 -0.34 -7.15
C ARG A 57 -11.71 0.55 -6.08
N TYR A 58 -10.63 0.11 -5.43
CA TYR A 58 -9.94 0.92 -4.44
C TYR A 58 -9.30 2.16 -5.07
N GLN A 59 -8.67 2.03 -6.24
CA GLN A 59 -8.16 3.19 -6.96
C GLN A 59 -9.28 4.19 -7.30
N LEU A 60 -10.42 3.70 -7.79
CA LEU A 60 -11.58 4.55 -8.08
C LEU A 60 -12.10 5.23 -6.82
N HIS A 61 -12.23 4.50 -5.72
CA HIS A 61 -12.60 5.05 -4.41
C HIS A 61 -11.68 6.21 -3.99
N LEU A 62 -10.37 6.08 -4.14
CA LEU A 62 -9.43 7.17 -3.82
C LEU A 62 -9.63 8.39 -4.73
N VAL A 63 -9.91 8.18 -6.02
CA VAL A 63 -10.22 9.27 -6.97
C VAL A 63 -11.51 9.99 -6.57
N ASP A 64 -12.57 9.25 -6.29
CA ASP A 64 -13.88 9.80 -5.92
C ASP A 64 -13.84 10.59 -4.61
N HIS A 65 -12.89 10.25 -3.71
CA HIS A 65 -12.66 10.97 -2.45
C HIS A 65 -11.67 12.14 -2.58
N GLY A 66 -11.28 12.51 -3.79
CA GLY A 66 -10.42 13.67 -4.05
C GLY A 66 -8.99 13.51 -3.54
N VAL A 67 -8.49 12.28 -3.40
CA VAL A 67 -7.11 12.03 -2.97
C VAL A 67 -6.14 12.61 -4.00
N SER A 68 -5.18 13.41 -3.53
CA SER A 68 -4.21 14.05 -4.43
C SER A 68 -3.45 13.02 -5.28
N PRO A 69 -3.02 13.35 -6.51
CA PRO A 69 -2.25 12.42 -7.33
C PRO A 69 -0.95 11.93 -6.65
N VAL A 70 -0.32 12.77 -5.83
CA VAL A 70 0.86 12.40 -5.04
C VAL A 70 0.51 11.31 -4.02
N SER A 71 -0.58 11.50 -3.27
CA SER A 71 -1.06 10.52 -2.28
C SER A 71 -1.52 9.22 -2.95
N LEU A 72 -2.17 9.31 -4.12
CA LEU A 72 -2.60 8.15 -4.89
C LEU A 72 -1.40 7.35 -5.41
N ASN A 73 -0.36 8.01 -5.93
CA ASN A 73 0.87 7.33 -6.35
C ASN A 73 1.61 6.70 -5.17
N ALA A 74 1.60 7.34 -4.00
CA ALA A 74 2.14 6.75 -2.77
C ALA A 74 1.35 5.48 -2.35
N ALA A 75 0.03 5.50 -2.47
CA ALA A 75 -0.81 4.32 -2.23
C ALA A 75 -0.51 3.19 -3.22
N ILE A 76 -0.43 3.50 -4.52
CA ILE A 76 -0.06 2.51 -5.55
C ILE A 76 1.31 1.89 -5.25
N THR A 77 2.28 2.70 -4.84
CA THR A 77 3.65 2.22 -4.55
C THR A 77 3.67 1.29 -3.34
N GLY A 78 2.96 1.64 -2.27
CA GLY A 78 2.83 0.77 -1.10
C GLY A 78 2.11 -0.56 -1.41
N LEU A 79 1.06 -0.52 -2.23
CA LEU A 79 0.36 -1.74 -2.65
C LEU A 79 1.19 -2.59 -3.60
N LYS A 80 1.95 -1.98 -4.54
CA LYS A 80 2.90 -2.72 -5.38
C LYS A 80 3.93 -3.46 -4.54
N PHE A 81 4.46 -2.82 -3.50
CA PHE A 81 5.38 -3.50 -2.58
C PHE A 81 4.71 -4.68 -1.89
N PHE A 82 3.52 -4.46 -1.31
CA PHE A 82 2.81 -5.51 -0.59
C PHE A 82 2.46 -6.71 -1.50
N PHE A 83 1.82 -6.48 -2.64
CA PHE A 83 1.42 -7.57 -3.54
C PHE A 83 2.62 -8.20 -4.24
N GLY A 84 3.58 -7.40 -4.73
CA GLY A 84 4.72 -7.92 -5.49
C GLY A 84 5.81 -8.55 -4.62
N THR A 85 6.11 -7.97 -3.45
CA THR A 85 7.18 -8.47 -2.56
C THR A 85 6.62 -9.38 -1.48
N THR A 86 5.64 -8.92 -0.71
CA THR A 86 5.15 -9.68 0.45
C THR A 86 4.28 -10.87 0.04
N LEU A 87 3.41 -10.72 -0.96
CA LEU A 87 2.54 -11.82 -1.43
C LEU A 87 3.07 -12.57 -2.66
N ALA A 88 4.10 -12.06 -3.34
CA ALA A 88 4.60 -12.60 -4.61
C ALA A 88 3.50 -12.72 -5.70
N GLN A 89 2.56 -11.78 -5.72
CA GLN A 89 1.39 -11.71 -6.59
C GLN A 89 1.34 -10.38 -7.37
N GLU A 90 2.42 -10.03 -8.07
CA GLU A 90 2.51 -8.77 -8.82
C GLU A 90 1.38 -8.61 -9.85
N ALA A 91 0.91 -9.72 -10.45
CA ALA A 91 -0.18 -9.74 -11.42
C ALA A 91 -1.49 -9.12 -10.91
N LEU A 92 -1.72 -9.09 -9.58
CA LEU A 92 -2.91 -8.44 -9.00
C LEU A 92 -2.96 -6.93 -9.31
N MET A 93 -1.80 -6.29 -9.44
CA MET A 93 -1.68 -4.86 -9.72
C MET A 93 -1.96 -4.50 -11.18
N ALA A 94 -2.25 -5.46 -12.06
CA ALA A 94 -2.33 -5.26 -13.52
C ALA A 94 -3.32 -4.17 -13.96
N LYS A 95 -4.43 -3.99 -13.23
CA LYS A 95 -5.44 -2.97 -13.52
C LYS A 95 -5.26 -1.64 -12.78
N MET A 96 -4.31 -1.55 -11.84
CA MET A 96 -4.03 -0.31 -11.12
C MET A 96 -3.06 0.55 -11.95
N ARG A 97 -3.37 1.84 -12.12
CA ARG A 97 -2.61 2.75 -13.01
C ARG A 97 -2.13 3.99 -12.23
N PRO A 98 -0.82 4.28 -12.22
CA PRO A 98 -0.33 5.53 -11.63
C PRO A 98 -0.89 6.73 -12.40
N ILE A 99 -1.13 7.83 -11.68
CA ILE A 99 -1.56 9.09 -12.30
C ILE A 99 -0.30 9.89 -12.63
N TYR A 100 -0.24 10.37 -13.88
CA TYR A 100 0.82 11.27 -14.31
C TYR A 100 0.73 12.61 -13.57
N LEU A 101 1.84 13.03 -12.96
CA LEU A 101 2.01 14.35 -12.39
C LEU A 101 2.87 15.18 -13.34
N PRO A 102 2.37 16.28 -13.92
CA PRO A 102 3.22 17.22 -14.63
C PRO A 102 4.21 17.79 -13.63
N ARG A 103 5.49 17.50 -13.85
CA ARG A 103 6.57 18.00 -13.01
C ARG A 103 6.79 19.46 -13.39
N THR A 104 6.45 20.39 -12.49
CA THR A 104 6.83 21.79 -12.65
C THR A 104 8.35 21.86 -12.66
N LEU A 105 8.92 22.37 -13.75
CA LEU A 105 10.35 22.66 -13.81
C LEU A 105 10.68 23.71 -12.74
N PRO A 106 11.72 23.52 -11.92
CA PRO A 106 12.21 24.59 -11.07
C PRO A 106 12.70 25.72 -11.99
N VAL A 107 12.15 26.92 -11.80
CA VAL A 107 12.61 28.18 -12.41
C VAL A 107 13.82 28.73 -11.66
#